data_AF-A0A5U4EX90-F1
#
_entry.id   AF-A0A5U4EX90-F1
#
_cell.length_a   1.000
_cell.length_b   1.000
_cell.length_c   1.000
_cell.angle_alpha   90.00
_cell.angle_beta   90.00
_cell.angle_gamma   90.00
#
_symmetry.space_group_name_H-M   'P 1'
#
loop_
_entity.id
_entity.type
_entity.pdbx_description
1 polymer ?
#
loop_
_entity_poly.entity_id
_entity_poly.type
_entity_poly.pdbx_seq_one_letter_code
_entity_poly.pdbx_strand_id
1 'polypeptide(L)'
;VTASHNPMDYNGMKLVREGARPISGDTGLRDVQRLAEAGDFPPVNEAARGSYRQISLRDAYIDHLLGYISVSNLTPLKLVVNSGNG
;
A
#
# COMPACT_ATOMS: atom_id res chain seq x y z
N VAL A 1 -3.71 -3.05 -3.62
CA VAL A 1 -5.09 -3.23 -4.11
C VAL A 1 -5.89 -3.86 -2.99
N THR A 2 -6.89 -3.17 -2.46
CA THR A 2 -7.74 -3.63 -1.37
C THR A 2 -8.93 -2.68 -1.22
N ALA A 3 -10.12 -3.22 -0.99
CA ALA A 3 -11.31 -2.46 -0.60
C ALA A 3 -11.45 -2.33 0.93
N SER A 4 -10.37 -2.60 1.67
CA SER A 4 -10.33 -2.58 3.13
C SER A 4 -11.29 -3.60 3.77
N HIS A 5 -12.48 -3.19 4.20
CA HIS A 5 -13.47 -4.02 4.90
C HIS A 5 -14.73 -4.27 4.05
N ASN A 6 -14.75 -3.80 2.80
CA ASN A 6 -15.92 -3.94 1.95
C ASN A 6 -16.18 -5.42 1.64
N PRO A 7 -17.43 -5.78 1.29
CA PRO A 7 -17.78 -7.13 0.84
C PRO A 7 -16.93 -7.59 -0.35
N MET A 8 -16.87 -8.92 -0.55
CA MET A 8 -16.05 -9.56 -1.59
C MET A 8 -16.31 -9.03 -3.00
N ASP A 9 -17.52 -8.55 -3.28
CA ASP A 9 -17.91 -8.00 -4.58
C ASP A 9 -17.25 -6.64 -4.89
N TYR A 10 -16.57 -6.03 -3.92
CA TYR A 10 -15.92 -4.74 -4.06
C TYR A 10 -14.39 -4.88 -4.08
N ASN A 11 -13.76 -4.15 -5.00
CA ASN A 11 -12.32 -3.93 -5.00
C ASN A 11 -12.01 -2.44 -4.79
N GLY A 12 -10.74 -2.11 -4.57
CA GLY A 12 -10.30 -0.74 -4.34
C GLY A 12 -8.81 -0.56 -4.52
N MET A 13 -8.43 0.70 -4.72
CA MET A 13 -7.03 1.13 -4.71
C MET A 13 -6.84 2.14 -3.59
N LYS A 14 -5.77 1.97 -2.82
CA LYS A 14 -5.30 2.97 -1.86
C LYS A 14 -4.04 3.60 -2.46
N LEU A 15 -4.07 4.91 -2.60
CA LEU A 15 -2.97 5.70 -3.16
C LEU A 15 -2.28 6.45 -2.02
N VAL A 16 -0.96 6.40 -2.01
CA VAL A 16 -0.12 7.06 -1.00
C VAL A 16 0.99 7.85 -1.68
N ARG A 17 1.41 8.95 -1.06
CA ARG A 17 2.59 9.74 -1.43
C ARG A 17 3.80 9.35 -0.58
N GLU A 18 4.86 10.15 -0.62
CA GLU A 18 6.05 9.96 0.19
C GLU A 18 5.73 9.79 1.69
N GLY A 19 6.50 8.92 2.36
CA GLY A 19 6.28 8.63 3.77
C GLY A 19 4.95 7.93 4.07
N ALA A 20 4.37 7.20 3.10
CA ALA A 20 3.12 6.45 3.24
C ALA A 20 1.89 7.31 3.61
N ARG A 21 1.93 8.61 3.33
CA ARG A 21 0.80 9.52 3.60
C ARG A 21 -0.32 9.25 2.59
N PRO A 22 -1.59 9.15 3.01
CA PRO A 22 -2.70 8.92 2.09
C PRO A 22 -2.86 10.10 1.12
N ILE A 23 -3.37 9.80 -0.08
CA ILE A 23 -3.83 10.79 -1.05
C ILE A 23 -5.36 10.92 -0.92
N SER A 24 -5.84 12.10 -0.55
CA SER A 24 -7.24 12.49 -0.48
C SER A 24 -7.62 13.43 -1.62
N GLY A 25 -8.90 13.83 -1.68
CA GLY A 25 -9.44 14.71 -2.73
C GLY A 25 -8.68 16.03 -2.87
N ASP A 26 -8.29 16.62 -1.76
CA ASP A 26 -7.53 17.87 -1.64
C ASP A 26 -6.02 17.70 -1.76
N THR A 27 -5.49 16.48 -1.66
CA THR A 27 -4.05 16.21 -1.77
C THR A 27 -3.67 15.47 -3.07
N GLY A 28 -4.49 15.59 -4.11
CA GLY A 28 -4.16 15.14 -5.47
C GLY A 28 -5.10 14.08 -6.06
N LEU A 29 -6.03 13.49 -5.30
CA LEU A 29 -6.92 12.46 -5.87
C LEU A 29 -7.86 13.05 -6.94
N ARG A 30 -8.31 14.30 -6.78
CA ARG A 30 -9.09 15.00 -7.81
C ARG A 30 -8.27 15.28 -9.08
N ASP A 31 -6.96 15.46 -8.95
CA ASP A 31 -6.09 15.67 -10.12
C ASP A 31 -5.94 14.36 -10.90
N VAL A 32 -5.73 13.25 -10.20
CA VAL A 32 -5.74 11.91 -10.79
C VAL A 32 -7.07 11.62 -11.49
N GLN A 33 -8.20 11.97 -10.86
CA GLN A 33 -9.53 11.84 -11.47
C GLN A 33 -9.62 12.65 -12.77
N ARG A 34 -9.28 13.94 -12.74
CA ARG A 34 -9.34 14.81 -13.95
C ARG A 34 -8.47 14.28 -15.08
N LEU A 35 -7.26 13.79 -14.78
CA LEU A 35 -6.37 13.20 -15.79
C LEU A 35 -6.97 11.93 -16.39
N ALA A 36 -7.52 11.05 -15.56
CA ALA A 36 -8.16 9.82 -16.01
C ALA A 36 -9.42 10.09 -16.86
N GLU A 37 -10.23 11.09 -16.47
CA GLU A 37 -11.43 11.49 -17.20
C GLU A 37 -11.11 12.18 -18.53
N ALA A 38 -10.04 12.97 -18.60
CA ALA A 38 -9.61 13.61 -19.84
C ALA A 38 -9.11 12.59 -20.87
N GLY A 39 -8.48 11.50 -20.41
CA GLY A 39 -8.02 10.40 -21.28
C GLY A 39 -6.93 10.77 -22.29
N ASP A 40 -6.36 11.98 -22.20
CA ASP A 40 -5.33 12.50 -23.11
C ASP A 40 -3.93 12.05 -22.66
N PHE A 41 -3.66 10.76 -22.79
CA PHE A 41 -2.36 10.17 -22.45
C PHE A 41 -1.44 10.18 -23.67
N PRO A 42 -0.24 10.77 -23.57
CA PRO A 42 0.71 10.78 -24.68
C PRO A 42 1.18 9.35 -25.01
N PRO A 43 1.62 9.09 -26.25
CA PRO A 43 2.21 7.81 -26.61
C PRO A 43 3.43 7.51 -25.72
N VAL A 44 3.62 6.22 -25.41
CA VAL A 44 4.71 5.76 -24.55
C VAL A 44 6.05 5.97 -25.26
N ASN A 45 6.99 6.63 -24.58
CA ASN A 45 8.39 6.66 -25.01
C ASN A 45 9.09 5.36 -24.57
N GLU A 46 9.32 4.44 -25.50
CA GLU A 46 9.96 3.14 -25.21
C GLU A 46 11.36 3.28 -24.59
N ALA A 47 12.13 4.30 -24.98
CA ALA A 47 13.47 4.54 -24.43
C ALA A 47 13.46 5.01 -22.96
N ALA A 48 12.31 5.48 -22.46
CA ALA A 48 12.12 5.95 -21.09
C ALA A 48 11.16 5.06 -20.29
N ARG A 49 10.77 3.89 -20.82
CA ARG A 49 9.85 2.99 -20.15
C ARG A 49 10.47 2.45 -18.86
N GLY A 50 9.74 2.55 -17.75
CA GLY A 50 10.16 1.98 -16.47
C GLY A 50 10.18 0.44 -16.50
N SER A 51 10.68 -0.16 -15.42
CA SER A 51 10.70 -1.62 -15.25
C SER A 51 9.75 -2.07 -14.14
N TYR A 52 9.29 -3.31 -14.27
CA TYR A 52 8.56 -4.01 -13.22
C TYR A 52 9.51 -4.95 -12.48
N ARG A 53 9.43 -4.93 -11.15
CA ARG A 53 10.11 -5.90 -10.29
C ARG A 53 9.16 -6.38 -9.21
N GLN A 54 9.19 -7.68 -8.96
CA GLN A 54 8.53 -8.27 -7.80
C GLN A 54 9.55 -8.35 -6.67
N ILE A 55 9.21 -7.77 -5.52
CA ILE A 55 10.04 -7.80 -4.31
C ILE A 55 9.19 -8.24 -3.13
N SER A 56 9.80 -8.92 -2.16
CA SER A 56 9.19 -9.16 -0.85
C SER A 56 9.65 -8.08 0.11
N LEU A 57 8.72 -7.48 0.85
CA LEU A 57 9.01 -6.52 1.92
C LEU A 57 8.78 -7.12 3.31
N ARG A 58 8.51 -8.43 3.40
CA ARG A 58 8.11 -9.08 4.65
C ARG A 58 9.15 -8.93 5.75
N ASP A 59 10.42 -9.26 5.46
CA ASP A 59 11.48 -9.23 6.47
C ASP A 59 11.78 -7.79 6.89
N ALA A 60 11.93 -6.87 5.93
CA ALA A 60 12.13 -5.45 6.22
C ALA A 60 10.98 -4.84 7.04
N TYR A 61 9.74 -5.28 6.81
CA TYR A 61 8.57 -4.85 7.60
C TYR A 61 8.63 -5.40 9.03
N ILE A 62 8.96 -6.68 9.21
CA ILE A 62 9.12 -7.30 10.53
C ILE A 62 10.25 -6.62 11.31
N ASP A 63 11.40 -6.41 10.68
CA ASP A 63 12.56 -5.73 11.29
C ASP A 63 12.19 -4.32 11.77
N HIS A 64 11.43 -3.57 10.96
CA HIS A 64 10.94 -2.26 11.36
C HIS A 64 10.02 -2.32 12.58
N LEU A 65 9.08 -3.27 12.62
CA LEU A 65 8.17 -3.45 13.76
C LEU A 65 8.91 -3.86 15.04
N LEU A 66 9.92 -4.73 14.94
CA LEU A 66 10.75 -5.13 16.07
C LEU A 66 11.57 -3.96 16.60
N GLY A 67 11.87 -2.96 15.77
CA GLY A 67 12.49 -1.70 16.19
C GLY A 67 11.62 -0.84 17.13
N TYR A 68 10.30 -1.07 17.22
CA TYR A 68 9.42 -0.36 18.13
C TYR A 68 9.47 -0.87 19.57
N ILE A 69 10.01 -2.07 19.79
CA ILE A 69 9.99 -2.73 21.10
C ILE A 69 11.37 -3.25 21.49
N SER A 70 11.60 -3.43 22.78
CA SER A 70 12.73 -4.22 23.26
C SER A 70 12.28 -5.68 23.40
N VAL A 71 12.71 -6.53 22.46
CA VAL A 71 12.31 -7.95 22.42
C VAL A 71 12.67 -8.71 23.70
N SER A 72 13.74 -8.30 24.41
CA SER A 72 14.12 -8.88 25.71
C SER A 72 13.09 -8.65 26.82
N ASN A 73 12.18 -7.68 26.65
CA ASN A 73 11.11 -7.43 27.61
C ASN A 73 9.89 -8.34 27.41
N LEU A 74 9.87 -9.16 26.36
CA LEU A 74 8.77 -10.09 26.11
C LEU A 74 8.87 -11.28 27.06
N THR A 75 7.80 -11.52 27.81
CA THR A 75 7.63 -12.74 28.62
C THR A 75 6.81 -13.78 27.85
N PRO A 76 6.94 -15.08 28.15
CA PRO A 76 6.07 -16.09 27.56
C PRO A 76 4.59 -15.77 27.77
N LEU A 77 3.83 -15.70 26.68
CA LEU A 77 2.39 -15.45 26.66
C LEU A 77 1.68 -16.56 25.88
N LYS A 78 0.47 -16.92 26.31
CA LYS A 78 -0.44 -17.73 25.50
C LYS A 78 -1.33 -16.80 24.71
N LEU A 79 -1.21 -16.82 23.38
CA LEU A 79 -1.93 -15.94 22.47
C LEU A 79 -2.78 -16.77 21.50
N VAL A 80 -3.96 -16.28 21.17
CA VAL A 80 -4.78 -16.76 20.05
C VAL A 80 -4.84 -15.61 19.04
N VAL A 81 -4.39 -15.86 17.81
CA VAL A 81 -4.34 -14.86 16.74
C VAL A 81 -5.21 -15.34 15.58
N ASN A 82 -6.11 -14.49 15.11
CA ASN A 82 -6.96 -14.76 13.95
C ASN A 82 -6.80 -13.60 12.96
N SER A 83 -6.17 -13.86 11.81
CA SER A 83 -6.05 -12.86 10.73
C SER A 83 -7.30 -12.80 9.84
N GLY A 84 -8.33 -13.59 10.14
CA GLY A 84 -9.47 -13.79 9.27
C GLY A 84 -9.02 -14.46 7.98
N ASN A 85 -9.24 -13.78 6.86
CA ASN A 85 -8.83 -14.20 5.53
C ASN A 85 -7.81 -13.23 4.90
N GLY A 86 -7.11 -12.46 5.75
CA GLY A 86 -6.10 -11.46 5.36
C GLY A 86 -4.67 -11.95 5.51
#